data_AF-N9NWN9-F1
#
_entry.id   AF-N9NWN9-F1
#
_cell.length_a   1.000
_cell.length_b   1.000
_cell.length_c   1.000
_cell.angle_alpha   90.00
_cell.angle_beta   90.00
_cell.angle_gamma   90.00
#
_symmetry.space_group_name_H-M   'P 1'
#
loop_
_entity.id
_entity.type
_entity.pdbx_description
1 polymer ?
#
loop_
_entity_poly.entity_id
_entity_poly.type
_entity_poly.pdbx_seq_one_letter_code
_entity_poly.pdbx_strand_id
1 'polypeptide(L)'
;MKSLWFYYLQSFKDIVSHGTIFTTLILSVLFYSFFYPTAYQAQQAEALPIIIVDEEQSSLSTRIIGQVAQSPNVEIEAITGNFAEAKQWVESQKADGILLLPDNLSQSLRHGETGGIGLYLSTANFLVTKQIGLGLATSVEQTLADYTERFGQVSDFSPALSVHQIPLFNPLSGYGSYVFPAVAPLIIHQTILLGLSMLILVYRERKVELNANALIGMCLAVFTIGCLGCFYLFGFSFWLFDYP
;
A
#
# COMPACT_ATOMS: atom_id res chain seq x y z
N MET A 1 11.95 -28.70 -37.35
CA MET A 1 11.71 -27.24 -37.30
C MET A 1 10.36 -26.82 -37.89
N LYS A 2 10.02 -27.14 -39.15
CA LYS A 2 8.73 -26.74 -39.77
C LYS A 2 7.48 -27.21 -39.00
N SER A 3 7.49 -28.43 -38.48
CA SER A 3 6.36 -28.99 -37.70
C SER A 3 6.18 -28.31 -36.34
N LEU A 4 7.27 -27.97 -35.63
CA LEU A 4 7.19 -27.26 -34.35
C LEU A 4 6.59 -25.85 -34.54
N TRP A 5 7.08 -25.13 -35.55
CA TRP A 5 6.57 -23.79 -35.88
C TRP A 5 5.08 -23.81 -36.23
N PHE A 6 4.63 -24.85 -36.94
CA PHE A 6 3.21 -25.06 -37.22
C PHE A 6 2.40 -25.21 -35.93
N TYR A 7 2.80 -26.09 -34.99
CA TYR A 7 2.07 -26.28 -33.74
C TYR A 7 2.09 -25.04 -32.83
N TYR A 8 3.20 -24.29 -32.83
CA TYR A 8 3.28 -23.01 -32.12
C TYR A 8 2.23 -22.01 -32.63
N LEU A 9 2.17 -21.75 -33.94
CA LEU A 9 1.17 -20.85 -34.53
C LEU A 9 -0.26 -21.38 -34.40
N GLN A 10 -0.45 -22.68 -34.57
CA GLN A 10 -1.74 -23.33 -34.41
C GLN A 10 -2.26 -23.19 -32.98
N SER A 11 -1.38 -23.26 -31.98
CA SER A 11 -1.76 -23.07 -30.57
C SER A 11 -2.34 -21.68 -30.31
N PHE A 12 -1.76 -20.61 -30.88
CA PHE A 12 -2.38 -19.27 -30.79
C PHE A 12 -3.78 -19.22 -31.41
N LYS A 13 -3.95 -19.87 -32.56
CA LYS A 13 -5.27 -19.94 -33.21
C LYS A 13 -6.28 -20.71 -32.35
N ASP A 14 -5.86 -21.82 -31.75
CA ASP A 14 -6.71 -22.62 -30.86
C ASP A 14 -7.07 -21.85 -29.59
N ILE A 15 -6.13 -21.08 -29.01
CA ILE A 15 -6.38 -20.21 -27.84
C ILE A 15 -7.45 -19.17 -28.16
N VAL A 16 -7.31 -18.44 -29.27
CA VAL A 16 -8.27 -17.38 -29.65
C VAL A 16 -9.63 -17.95 -30.04
N SER A 17 -9.66 -19.14 -30.65
CA SER A 17 -10.90 -19.78 -31.08
C SER A 17 -11.70 -20.38 -29.91
N HIS A 18 -11.04 -20.71 -28.80
CA HIS A 18 -11.66 -21.31 -27.62
C HIS A 18 -11.84 -20.27 -26.52
N GLY A 19 -13.08 -19.81 -26.34
CA GLY A 19 -13.44 -18.77 -25.37
C GLY A 19 -12.88 -19.01 -23.97
N THR A 20 -13.01 -20.23 -23.43
CA THR A 20 -12.52 -20.57 -22.09
C THR A 20 -10.99 -20.47 -21.95
N ILE A 21 -10.25 -20.88 -22.99
CA ILE A 21 -8.78 -20.82 -22.98
C ILE A 21 -8.33 -19.36 -23.09
N PHE A 22 -8.95 -18.60 -24.00
CA PHE A 22 -8.72 -17.16 -24.16
C PHE A 22 -9.00 -16.39 -22.87
N THR A 23 -10.15 -16.64 -22.22
CA THR A 23 -10.51 -15.94 -20.99
C THR A 23 -9.56 -16.30 -19.85
N THR A 24 -9.11 -17.55 -19.77
CA THR A 24 -8.17 -18.00 -18.74
C THR A 24 -6.79 -17.39 -18.93
N LEU A 25 -6.24 -17.41 -20.15
CA LEU A 25 -4.87 -16.96 -20.42
C LEU A 25 -4.74 -15.44 -20.52
N ILE A 26 -5.74 -14.75 -21.09
CA ILE A 26 -5.64 -13.33 -21.44
C ILE A 26 -6.57 -12.49 -20.57
N LEU A 27 -7.88 -12.77 -20.63
CA LEU A 27 -8.86 -11.91 -19.96
C LEU A 27 -8.70 -11.93 -18.44
N SER A 28 -8.33 -13.06 -17.84
CA SER A 28 -8.11 -13.17 -16.39
C SER A 28 -6.95 -12.30 -15.94
N VAL A 29 -5.85 -12.24 -16.70
CA VAL A 29 -4.69 -11.38 -16.38
C VAL A 29 -5.09 -9.90 -16.42
N LEU A 30 -5.81 -9.49 -17.48
CA LEU A 30 -6.34 -8.13 -17.60
C LEU A 30 -7.35 -7.82 -16.49
N PHE A 31 -8.24 -8.75 -16.16
CA PHE A 31 -9.23 -8.53 -15.11
C PHE A 31 -8.56 -8.34 -13.75
N TYR A 32 -7.66 -9.26 -13.37
CA TYR A 32 -6.97 -9.20 -12.09
C TYR A 32 -6.04 -8.00 -11.96
N SER A 33 -5.49 -7.48 -13.07
CA SER A 33 -4.65 -6.29 -13.05
C SER A 33 -5.39 -5.02 -12.65
N PHE A 34 -6.70 -4.92 -12.88
CA PHE A 34 -7.52 -3.82 -12.39
C PHE A 34 -8.22 -4.16 -11.08
N PHE A 35 -8.70 -5.40 -10.92
CA PHE A 35 -9.44 -5.83 -9.75
C PHE A 35 -8.64 -5.65 -8.46
N TYR A 36 -7.39 -6.15 -8.41
CA TYR A 36 -6.58 -6.06 -7.19
C TYR A 36 -6.28 -4.61 -6.81
N PRO A 37 -5.73 -3.76 -7.71
CA PRO A 37 -5.44 -2.38 -7.35
C PRO A 37 -6.67 -1.59 -6.94
N THR A 38 -7.79 -1.73 -7.66
CA THR A 38 -9.04 -1.02 -7.34
C THR A 38 -9.66 -1.50 -6.03
N ALA A 39 -9.64 -2.81 -5.75
CA ALA A 39 -10.17 -3.36 -4.50
C ALA A 39 -9.45 -2.80 -3.26
N TYR A 40 -8.15 -2.51 -3.37
CA TYR A 40 -7.36 -1.94 -2.28
C TYR A 40 -7.28 -0.40 -2.28
N GLN A 41 -7.80 0.28 -3.31
CA GLN A 41 -7.93 1.74 -3.31
C GLN A 41 -9.15 2.24 -2.54
N ALA A 42 -10.15 1.38 -2.29
CA ALA A 42 -11.48 1.80 -1.84
C ALA A 42 -11.75 1.66 -0.33
N GLN A 43 -10.75 1.33 0.50
CA GLN A 43 -10.95 1.30 1.95
C GLN A 43 -11.02 2.74 2.49
N GLN A 44 -12.25 3.24 2.67
CA GLN A 44 -12.53 4.40 3.51
C GLN A 44 -11.96 4.12 4.89
N ALA A 45 -10.97 4.91 5.27
CA ALA A 45 -10.33 4.78 6.56
C ALA A 45 -11.36 5.12 7.64
N GLU A 46 -11.75 4.13 8.46
CA GLU A 46 -12.46 4.37 9.72
C GLU A 46 -11.61 5.29 10.60
N ALA A 47 -12.25 6.02 11.54
CA ALA A 47 -11.53 6.92 12.43
C ALA A 47 -10.42 6.15 13.15
N LEU A 48 -9.19 6.69 13.11
CA LEU A 48 -8.02 6.04 13.70
C LEU A 48 -8.04 6.25 15.22
N PRO A 49 -8.18 5.18 16.03
CA PRO A 49 -8.09 5.31 17.47
C PRO A 49 -6.64 5.58 17.85
N ILE A 50 -6.38 6.70 18.53
CA ILE A 50 -5.05 7.10 18.98
C ILE A 50 -5.04 7.39 20.48
N ILE A 51 -3.86 7.26 21.07
CA ILE A 51 -3.57 7.70 22.44
C ILE A 51 -2.65 8.90 22.35
N ILE A 52 -2.96 9.95 23.11
CA ILE A 52 -2.07 11.09 23.22
C ILE A 52 -1.20 10.94 24.47
N VAL A 53 0.11 11.05 24.29
CA VAL A 53 1.07 11.13 25.40
C VAL A 53 1.48 12.60 25.54
N ASP A 54 0.95 13.27 26.55
CA ASP A 54 1.26 14.67 26.86
C ASP A 54 2.18 14.74 28.09
N GLU A 55 3.49 14.80 27.84
CA GLU A 55 4.51 14.88 28.89
C GLU A 55 4.69 16.33 29.40
N GLU A 56 4.38 17.34 28.58
CA GLU A 56 4.59 18.75 28.91
C GLU A 56 3.41 19.39 29.66
N GLN A 57 2.18 19.00 29.33
CA GLN A 57 0.95 19.57 29.89
C GLN A 57 0.88 21.10 29.76
N SER A 58 1.22 21.63 28.59
CA SER A 58 1.26 23.06 28.30
C SER A 58 0.02 23.58 27.58
N SER A 59 -0.06 24.91 27.45
CA SER A 59 -1.04 25.55 26.57
C SER A 59 -0.86 25.15 25.09
N LEU A 60 0.37 24.82 24.68
CA LEU A 60 0.66 24.37 23.32
C LEU A 60 0.16 22.95 23.11
N SER A 61 0.46 22.02 24.03
CA SER A 61 -0.01 20.63 23.96
C SER A 61 -1.54 20.57 23.94
N THR A 62 -2.20 21.35 24.80
CA THR A 62 -3.67 21.48 24.86
C THR A 62 -4.26 21.93 23.53
N ARG A 63 -3.60 22.87 22.84
CA ARG A 63 -4.06 23.38 21.54
C ARG A 63 -3.88 22.34 20.42
N ILE A 64 -2.77 21.60 20.44
CA ILE A 64 -2.53 20.48 19.51
C ILE A 64 -3.59 19.39 19.71
N ILE A 65 -3.82 18.98 20.96
CA ILE A 65 -4.87 18.01 21.33
C ILE A 65 -6.23 18.47 20.82
N GLY A 66 -6.57 19.75 21.03
CA GLY A 66 -7.84 20.32 20.56
C GLY A 66 -7.99 20.32 19.04
N GLN A 67 -6.91 20.50 18.28
CA GLN A 67 -6.95 20.39 16.82
C GLN A 67 -7.12 18.94 16.36
N VAL A 68 -6.38 18.02 17.00
CA VAL A 68 -6.45 16.58 16.71
C VAL A 68 -7.86 16.06 16.96
N ALA A 69 -8.52 16.49 18.03
CA ALA A 69 -9.90 16.12 18.38
C ALA A 69 -10.95 16.61 17.36
N GLN A 70 -10.63 17.60 16.52
CA GLN A 70 -11.51 18.09 15.46
C GLN A 70 -11.36 17.32 14.15
N SER A 71 -10.34 16.47 14.03
CA SER A 71 -10.14 15.66 12.83
C SER A 71 -11.20 14.57 12.75
N PRO A 72 -12.01 14.50 11.67
CA PRO A 72 -13.08 13.50 11.55
C PRO A 72 -12.54 12.07 11.38
N ASN A 73 -11.25 11.94 11.07
CA ASN A 73 -10.61 10.65 10.82
C ASN A 73 -9.86 10.13 12.05
N VAL A 74 -10.05 10.71 13.24
CA VAL A 74 -9.25 10.39 14.42
C VAL A 74 -10.15 10.32 15.64
N GLU A 75 -9.93 9.30 16.47
CA GLU A 75 -10.62 9.11 17.73
C GLU A 75 -9.58 9.09 18.85
N ILE A 76 -9.72 9.99 19.83
CA ILE A 76 -8.80 10.04 20.98
C ILE A 76 -9.35 9.12 22.06
N GLU A 77 -8.75 7.94 22.21
CA GLU A 77 -9.15 6.93 23.19
C GLU A 77 -8.76 7.33 24.62
N ALA A 78 -7.57 7.89 24.76
CA ALA A 78 -7.03 8.29 26.05
C ALA A 78 -5.92 9.35 25.91
N ILE A 79 -5.71 10.08 27.00
CA ILE A 79 -4.58 11.00 27.18
C ILE A 79 -3.84 10.56 28.44
N THR A 80 -2.53 10.31 28.34
CA THR A 80 -1.66 9.94 29.46
C THR A 80 -0.37 10.75 29.42
N GLY A 81 0.36 10.85 30.53
CA GLY A 81 1.73 11.39 30.57
C GLY A 81 2.80 10.31 30.44
N ASN A 82 2.40 9.04 30.23
CA ASN A 82 3.32 7.90 30.27
C ASN A 82 3.33 7.14 28.93
N PHE A 83 4.43 7.25 28.20
CA PHE A 83 4.61 6.55 26.93
C PHE A 83 4.54 5.02 27.05
N ALA A 84 5.04 4.44 28.15
CA ALA A 84 5.02 2.99 28.34
C ALA A 84 3.59 2.45 28.51
N GLU A 85 2.72 3.22 29.18
CA GLU A 85 1.30 2.89 29.31
C GLU A 85 0.58 2.96 27.96
N ALA A 86 0.79 4.04 27.21
CA ALA A 86 0.24 4.19 25.86
C ALA A 86 0.69 3.05 24.93
N LYS A 87 1.97 2.67 25.00
CA LYS A 87 2.51 1.53 24.26
C LYS A 87 1.79 0.23 24.62
N GLN A 88 1.57 -0.04 25.90
CA GLN A 88 0.85 -1.25 26.34
C GLN A 88 -0.59 -1.28 25.80
N TRP A 89 -1.28 -0.13 25.75
CA TRP A 89 -2.62 -0.05 25.19
C TRP A 89 -2.65 -0.36 23.70
N VAL A 90 -1.70 0.18 22.92
CA VAL A 90 -1.54 -0.16 21.49
C VAL A 90 -1.20 -1.65 21.30
N GLU A 91 -0.27 -2.20 22.10
CA GLU A 91 0.07 -3.63 22.06
C GLU A 91 -1.13 -4.53 22.40
N SER A 92 -2.05 -4.04 23.25
CA SER A 92 -3.31 -4.72 23.58
C SER A 92 -4.45 -4.45 22.60
N GLN A 93 -4.17 -3.84 21.45
CA GLN A 93 -5.15 -3.49 20.39
C GLN A 93 -6.28 -2.56 20.85
N LYS A 94 -6.05 -1.74 21.88
CA LYS A 94 -7.01 -0.72 22.33
C LYS A 94 -6.95 0.58 21.52
N ALA A 95 -5.85 0.79 20.80
CA ALA A 95 -5.66 1.91 19.89
C ALA A 95 -4.66 1.51 18.80
N ASP A 96 -4.67 2.25 17.68
CA ASP A 96 -3.83 2.00 16.51
C ASP A 96 -2.70 3.03 16.33
N GLY A 97 -2.58 4.00 17.24
CA GLY A 97 -1.46 4.94 17.23
C GLY A 97 -1.22 5.69 18.55
N ILE A 98 -0.06 6.34 18.63
CA ILE A 98 0.36 7.19 19.74
C ILE A 98 0.86 8.52 19.17
N LEU A 99 0.32 9.63 19.66
CA LEU A 99 0.84 10.98 19.44
C LEU A 99 1.61 11.42 20.69
N LEU A 100 2.93 11.51 20.59
CA LEU A 100 3.83 11.92 21.66
C LEU A 100 4.14 13.42 21.58
N LEU A 101 3.76 14.15 22.62
CA LEU A 101 4.08 15.54 22.87
C LEU A 101 5.12 15.58 24.01
N PRO A 102 6.42 15.77 23.69
CA PRO A 102 7.49 15.67 24.68
C PRO A 102 7.49 16.83 25.68
N ASP A 103 8.06 16.60 26.86
CA ASP A 103 8.10 17.53 28.01
C ASP A 103 8.73 18.90 27.73
N ASN A 104 9.57 19.01 26.70
CA ASN A 104 10.27 20.22 26.30
C ASN A 104 9.71 20.88 25.03
N LEU A 105 8.57 20.44 24.52
CA LEU A 105 8.01 20.86 23.23
C LEU A 105 7.94 22.39 23.07
N SER A 106 7.33 23.09 24.01
CA SER A 106 7.18 24.55 23.95
C SER A 106 8.52 25.28 24.07
N GLN A 107 9.45 24.74 24.87
CA GLN A 107 10.78 25.33 25.04
C GLN A 107 11.62 25.16 23.78
N SER A 108 11.64 23.97 23.18
CA SER A 108 12.38 23.69 21.97
C SER A 108 11.86 24.49 20.78
N LEU A 109 10.53 24.67 20.67
CA LEU A 109 9.96 25.58 19.66
C LEU A 109 10.40 27.04 19.83
N ARG A 110 10.51 27.53 21.08
CA ARG A 110 10.94 28.91 21.35
C ARG A 110 12.40 29.17 21.02
N HIS A 111 13.26 28.18 21.24
CA HIS A 111 14.71 28.31 21.05
C HIS A 111 15.16 27.88 19.64
N GLY A 112 14.25 27.40 18.80
CA GLY A 112 14.59 26.82 17.49
C GLY A 112 15.42 25.53 17.62
N GLU A 113 15.29 24.83 18.74
CA GLU A 113 15.95 23.55 18.97
C GLU A 113 15.24 22.44 18.21
N THR A 114 15.98 21.37 17.89
CA THR A 114 15.46 20.17 17.23
C THR A 114 14.69 19.29 18.22
N GLY A 115 13.58 19.79 18.76
CA GLY A 115 12.55 19.00 19.45
C GLY A 115 11.46 18.61 18.44
N GLY A 116 10.94 17.38 18.51
CA GLY A 116 9.97 16.86 17.55
C GLY A 116 8.77 16.20 18.22
N ILE A 117 7.63 16.25 17.55
CA ILE A 117 6.44 15.48 17.93
C ILE A 117 6.57 14.07 17.36
N GLY A 118 6.33 13.05 18.18
CA GLY A 118 6.37 11.66 17.76
C GLY A 118 5.00 11.17 17.32
N LEU A 119 4.90 10.51 16.17
CA LEU A 119 3.70 9.78 15.76
C LEU A 119 4.04 8.31 15.56
N TYR A 120 3.60 7.46 16.48
CA TYR A 120 3.84 6.02 16.47
C TYR A 120 2.58 5.32 15.99
N LEU A 121 2.70 4.53 14.93
CA LEU A 121 1.56 3.99 14.20
C LEU A 121 1.64 2.46 14.22
N SER A 122 0.55 1.81 14.61
CA SER A 122 0.40 0.35 14.56
C SER A 122 0.40 -0.13 13.11
N THR A 123 1.06 -1.26 12.86
CA THR A 123 1.05 -1.93 11.55
C THR A 123 -0.13 -2.88 11.36
N ALA A 124 -0.96 -3.09 12.40
CA ALA A 124 -2.12 -3.97 12.33
C ALA A 124 -3.12 -3.53 11.23
N ASN A 125 -3.37 -2.22 11.13
CA ASN A 125 -4.24 -1.59 10.13
C ASN A 125 -3.47 -0.57 9.27
N PHE A 126 -2.30 -0.97 8.77
CA PHE A 126 -1.29 -0.07 8.22
C PHE A 126 -1.80 0.98 7.20
N LEU A 127 -2.75 0.63 6.33
CA LEU A 127 -3.29 1.54 5.31
C LEU A 127 -4.03 2.74 5.93
N VAL A 128 -4.96 2.44 6.84
CA VAL A 128 -5.77 3.41 7.61
C VAL A 128 -4.84 4.31 8.41
N THR A 129 -3.93 3.68 9.13
CA THR A 129 -2.98 4.37 10.00
C THR A 129 -2.04 5.30 9.22
N LYS A 130 -1.55 4.90 8.04
CA LYS A 130 -0.67 5.75 7.21
C LYS A 130 -1.41 6.97 6.65
N GLN A 131 -2.56 6.78 6.03
CA GLN A 131 -3.29 7.87 5.39
C GLN A 131 -3.76 8.90 6.42
N ILE A 132 -4.32 8.43 7.53
CA ILE A 132 -4.76 9.29 8.61
C ILE A 132 -3.57 9.92 9.35
N GLY A 133 -2.50 9.15 9.56
CA GLY A 133 -1.27 9.64 10.18
C GLY A 133 -0.62 10.81 9.42
N LEU A 134 -0.62 10.78 8.09
CA LEU A 134 -0.15 11.92 7.26
C LEU A 134 -1.07 13.14 7.38
N GLY A 135 -2.40 12.94 7.39
CA GLY A 135 -3.37 14.01 7.63
C GLY A 135 -3.25 14.63 9.03
N LEU A 136 -2.95 13.79 10.02
CA LEU A 136 -2.65 14.21 11.38
C LEU A 136 -1.37 15.03 11.46
N ALA A 137 -0.27 14.52 10.89
CA ALA A 137 1.01 15.22 10.86
C ALA A 137 0.85 16.62 10.25
N THR A 138 0.23 16.72 9.06
CA THR A 138 -0.03 18.01 8.40
C THR A 138 -0.91 18.97 9.22
N SER A 139 -1.92 18.46 9.93
CA SER A 139 -2.76 19.28 10.81
C SER A 139 -2.00 19.81 12.03
N VAL A 140 -1.12 18.99 12.61
CA VAL A 140 -0.25 19.38 13.71
C VAL A 140 0.78 20.40 13.24
N GLU A 141 1.39 20.19 12.07
CA GLU A 141 2.32 21.13 11.43
C GLU A 141 1.70 22.52 11.26
N GLN A 142 0.47 22.59 10.73
CA GLN A 142 -0.27 23.84 10.61
C GLN A 142 -0.52 24.51 11.96
N THR A 143 -0.88 23.73 12.98
CA THR A 143 -1.11 24.24 14.34
C THR A 143 0.17 24.85 14.95
N LEU A 144 1.31 24.20 14.72
CA LEU A 144 2.61 24.71 15.16
C LEU A 144 2.98 25.99 14.42
N ALA A 145 2.79 26.04 13.10
CA ALA A 145 3.03 27.24 12.29
C ALA A 145 2.19 28.43 12.78
N ASP A 146 0.87 28.24 12.94
CA ASP A 146 -0.06 29.24 13.48
C ASP A 146 0.32 29.72 14.89
N TYR A 147 0.80 28.80 15.73
CA TYR A 147 1.29 29.15 17.05
C TYR A 147 2.54 30.02 16.95
N THR A 148 3.55 29.61 16.18
CA THR A 148 4.80 30.37 16.02
C THR A 148 4.59 31.74 15.40
N GLU A 149 3.71 31.90 14.41
CA GLU A 149 3.45 33.20 13.78
C GLU A 149 2.88 34.21 14.79
N ARG A 150 2.02 33.76 15.70
CA ARG A 150 1.49 34.61 16.80
C ARG A 150 2.56 34.98 17.83
N PHE A 151 3.55 34.11 18.07
CA PHE A 151 4.69 34.42 18.94
C PHE A 151 5.73 35.31 18.25
N GLY A 152 5.95 35.15 16.95
CA GLY A 152 6.84 35.99 16.12
C GLY A 152 6.35 37.42 15.92
N GLN A 153 5.06 37.72 16.16
CA GLN A 153 4.58 39.11 16.24
C GLN A 153 5.00 39.82 17.54
N VAL A 154 5.49 39.08 18.54
CA VAL A 154 5.91 39.60 19.86
C VAL A 154 7.45 39.60 20.01
N SER A 155 8.18 38.96 19.10
CA SER A 155 9.64 38.84 19.10
C SER A 155 10.16 38.74 17.66
N ASP A 156 11.26 39.44 17.31
CA ASP A 156 11.95 39.41 16.00
C ASP A 156 12.47 38.01 15.56
N PHE A 157 12.08 36.95 16.26
CA PHE A 157 12.48 35.57 16.01
C PHE A 157 11.43 34.87 15.14
N SER A 158 11.79 34.58 13.90
CA SER A 158 10.97 33.80 12.97
C SER A 158 11.65 32.44 12.74
N PRO A 159 11.35 31.41 13.58
CA PRO A 159 11.96 30.10 13.40
C PRO A 159 11.42 29.49 12.11
N ALA A 160 12.31 29.14 11.18
CA ALA A 160 11.97 28.30 10.05
C ALA A 160 11.70 26.88 10.57
N LEU A 161 10.43 26.57 10.86
CA LEU A 161 10.00 25.22 11.22
C LEU A 161 10.21 24.29 10.03
N SER A 162 11.35 23.58 10.02
CA SER A 162 11.57 22.47 9.11
C SER A 162 10.97 21.21 9.72
N VAL A 163 9.74 20.89 9.34
CA VAL A 163 9.11 19.66 9.82
C VAL A 163 9.68 18.49 9.03
N HIS A 164 10.38 17.61 9.75
CA HIS A 164 10.98 16.41 9.18
C HIS A 164 10.14 15.20 9.55
N GLN A 165 9.40 14.67 8.58
CA GLN A 165 8.69 13.40 8.73
C GLN A 165 9.68 12.25 8.54
N ILE A 166 10.12 11.66 9.64
CA ILE A 166 11.03 10.50 9.62
C ILE A 166 10.17 9.24 9.87
N PRO A 167 9.91 8.43 8.83
CA PRO A 167 9.14 7.21 9.02
C PRO A 167 9.95 6.20 9.84
N LEU A 168 9.36 5.68 10.92
CA LEU A 168 10.00 4.68 11.80
C LEU A 168 10.06 3.28 11.17
N PHE A 169 9.36 3.04 10.07
CA PHE A 169 9.38 1.81 9.27
C PHE A 169 9.27 2.14 7.77
N ASN A 170 9.52 1.16 6.89
CA ASN A 170 9.65 1.37 5.44
C ASN A 170 8.40 2.05 4.82
N PRO A 171 8.51 3.28 4.28
CA PRO A 171 7.38 4.08 3.79
C PRO A 171 6.77 3.60 2.46
N LEU A 172 7.42 2.65 1.76
CA LEU A 172 7.05 2.21 0.41
C LEU A 172 5.89 1.20 0.35
N SER A 173 5.43 0.64 1.47
CA SER A 173 4.67 -0.63 1.44
C SER A 173 3.21 -0.49 1.85
N GLY A 174 2.37 0.19 1.05
CA GLY A 174 0.91 0.01 1.20
C GLY A 174 0.53 -1.48 1.09
N TYR A 175 -0.58 -1.91 1.69
CA TYR A 175 -1.02 -3.33 1.60
C TYR A 175 -1.13 -3.80 0.14
N GLY A 176 -1.66 -2.95 -0.75
CA GLY A 176 -1.64 -3.20 -2.19
C GLY A 176 -0.22 -3.36 -2.76
N SER A 177 0.72 -2.50 -2.35
CA SER A 177 2.14 -2.55 -2.74
C SER A 177 2.90 -3.76 -2.17
N TYR A 178 2.35 -4.43 -1.16
CA TYR A 178 2.88 -5.69 -0.64
C TYR A 178 2.20 -6.91 -1.30
N VAL A 179 0.88 -6.91 -1.36
CA VAL A 179 0.08 -8.06 -1.82
C VAL A 179 0.08 -8.20 -3.32
N PHE A 180 -0.12 -7.12 -4.07
CA PHE A 180 -0.26 -7.21 -5.51
C PHE A 180 1.04 -7.69 -6.19
N PRO A 181 2.24 -7.19 -5.82
CA PRO A 181 3.50 -7.77 -6.28
C PRO A 181 3.70 -9.25 -5.94
N ALA A 182 3.20 -9.71 -4.78
CA ALA A 182 3.28 -11.12 -4.40
C ALA A 182 2.30 -12.00 -5.19
N VAL A 183 1.10 -11.50 -5.50
CA VAL A 183 0.04 -12.26 -6.18
C VAL A 183 0.19 -12.23 -7.70
N ALA A 184 0.76 -11.18 -8.30
CA ALA A 184 0.93 -11.04 -9.75
C ALA A 184 1.69 -12.22 -10.41
N PRO A 185 2.83 -12.71 -9.88
CA PRO A 185 3.49 -13.92 -10.40
C PRO A 185 2.61 -15.16 -10.28
N LEU A 186 1.81 -15.28 -9.21
CA LEU A 186 0.89 -16.40 -9.02
C LEU A 186 -0.25 -16.38 -10.04
N ILE A 187 -0.77 -15.20 -10.39
CA ILE A 187 -1.78 -15.05 -11.45
C ILE A 187 -1.22 -15.57 -12.76
N ILE A 188 -0.02 -15.14 -13.16
CA ILE A 188 0.62 -15.63 -14.40
C ILE A 188 0.84 -17.13 -14.35
N HIS A 189 1.41 -17.64 -13.25
CA HIS A 189 1.67 -19.06 -13.08
C HIS A 189 0.39 -19.91 -13.18
N GLN A 190 -0.69 -19.47 -12.52
CA GLN A 190 -1.95 -20.20 -12.51
C GLN A 190 -2.62 -20.19 -13.89
N THR A 191 -2.61 -19.05 -14.58
CA THR A 191 -3.25 -18.94 -15.90
C THR A 191 -2.51 -19.75 -16.96
N ILE A 192 -1.17 -19.75 -16.96
CA ILE A 192 -0.40 -20.59 -17.91
C ILE A 192 -0.58 -22.08 -17.63
N LEU A 193 -0.62 -22.49 -16.35
CA LEU A 193 -0.82 -23.88 -15.96
C LEU A 193 -2.20 -24.39 -16.40
N LEU A 194 -3.25 -23.64 -16.09
CA LEU A 194 -4.62 -23.98 -16.48
C LEU A 194 -4.81 -23.91 -17.99
N GLY A 195 -4.28 -22.88 -18.65
CA GLY A 195 -4.37 -22.71 -20.10
C GLY A 195 -3.69 -23.83 -20.88
N LEU A 196 -2.50 -24.26 -20.45
CA LEU A 196 -1.81 -25.42 -21.03
C LEU A 196 -2.61 -26.71 -20.82
N SER A 197 -3.16 -26.91 -19.62
CA SER A 197 -3.98 -28.09 -19.31
C SER A 197 -5.23 -28.15 -20.19
N MET A 198 -5.90 -27.02 -20.41
CA MET A 198 -7.06 -26.92 -21.30
C MET A 198 -6.69 -27.16 -22.78
N LEU A 199 -5.54 -26.65 -23.25
CA LEU A 199 -5.06 -26.92 -24.60
C LEU A 199 -4.80 -28.42 -24.83
N ILE A 200 -4.14 -29.07 -23.89
CA ILE A 200 -3.90 -30.52 -23.93
C ILE A 200 -5.24 -31.27 -23.97
N LEU A 201 -6.23 -30.83 -23.18
CA LEU A 201 -7.57 -31.42 -23.19
C LEU A 201 -8.26 -31.31 -24.55
N VAL A 202 -8.22 -30.13 -25.18
CA VAL A 202 -8.78 -29.91 -26.53
C VAL A 202 -8.17 -30.86 -27.57
N TYR A 203 -6.85 -31.07 -27.52
CA TYR A 203 -6.18 -31.98 -28.46
C TYR A 203 -6.60 -33.44 -28.22
N ARG A 204 -6.78 -33.83 -26.95
CA ARG A 204 -7.30 -35.16 -26.59
C ARG A 204 -8.75 -35.35 -27.04
N GLU A 205 -9.61 -34.34 -26.89
CA GLU A 205 -11.00 -34.39 -27.36
C GLU A 205 -11.11 -34.52 -28.88
N ARG A 206 -10.23 -33.83 -29.61
CA ARG A 206 -10.11 -33.95 -31.07
C ARG A 206 -9.46 -35.27 -31.53
N LYS A 207 -9.10 -36.15 -30.59
CA LYS A 207 -8.39 -37.42 -30.84
C LYS A 207 -7.09 -37.23 -31.64
N VAL A 208 -6.44 -36.07 -31.47
CA VAL A 208 -5.14 -35.79 -32.09
C VAL A 208 -4.05 -36.37 -31.20
N GLU A 209 -3.21 -37.24 -31.76
CA GLU A 209 -2.06 -37.76 -31.02
C GLU A 209 -1.06 -36.65 -30.71
N LEU A 210 -0.73 -36.54 -29.42
CA LEU A 210 0.22 -35.56 -28.93
C LEU A 210 1.65 -36.05 -29.17
N ASN A 211 2.25 -35.63 -30.28
CA ASN A 211 3.68 -35.81 -30.50
C ASN A 211 4.49 -34.75 -29.72
N ALA A 212 5.80 -34.99 -29.57
CA ALA A 212 6.69 -34.09 -28.83
C ALA A 212 6.69 -32.66 -29.41
N ASN A 213 6.61 -32.51 -30.74
CA ASN A 213 6.58 -31.19 -31.37
C ASN A 213 5.29 -30.40 -31.05
N ALA A 214 4.15 -31.08 -30.91
CA ALA A 214 2.88 -30.48 -30.52
C ALA A 214 2.93 -30.03 -29.06
N LEU A 215 3.44 -30.88 -28.17
CA LEU A 215 3.62 -30.53 -26.76
C LEU A 215 4.55 -29.34 -26.58
N ILE A 216 5.71 -29.37 -27.23
CA ILE A 216 6.68 -28.26 -27.18
C ILE A 216 6.09 -26.99 -27.79
N GLY A 217 5.36 -27.10 -28.92
CA GLY A 217 4.70 -25.96 -29.56
C GLY A 217 3.66 -25.30 -28.66
N MET A 218 2.84 -26.09 -27.97
CA MET A 218 1.85 -25.59 -27.00
C MET A 218 2.53 -24.94 -25.80
N CYS A 219 3.55 -25.58 -25.23
CA CYS A 219 4.33 -25.01 -24.11
C CYS A 219 4.96 -23.68 -24.50
N LEU A 220 5.55 -23.57 -25.69
CA LEU A 220 6.14 -22.33 -26.19
C LEU A 220 5.08 -21.23 -26.38
N ALA A 221 3.92 -21.55 -26.96
CA ALA A 221 2.86 -20.57 -27.16
C ALA A 221 2.34 -20.02 -25.82
N VAL A 222 2.06 -20.91 -24.86
CA VAL A 222 1.64 -20.53 -23.50
C VAL A 222 2.73 -19.75 -22.78
N PHE A 223 4.00 -20.14 -22.92
CA PHE A 223 5.14 -19.43 -22.35
C PHE A 223 5.27 -18.01 -22.92
N THR A 224 5.12 -17.84 -24.24
CA THR A 224 5.11 -16.52 -24.87
C THR A 224 3.99 -15.64 -24.31
N ILE A 225 2.79 -16.17 -24.14
CA ILE A 225 1.68 -15.44 -23.50
C ILE A 225 2.01 -15.09 -22.05
N GLY A 226 2.59 -16.02 -21.29
CA GLY A 226 3.06 -15.78 -19.93
C GLY A 226 4.07 -14.64 -19.85
N CYS A 227 5.09 -14.62 -20.73
CA CYS A 227 6.07 -13.54 -20.81
C CYS A 227 5.43 -12.19 -21.15
N LEU A 228 4.50 -12.16 -22.12
CA LEU A 228 3.75 -10.94 -22.45
C LEU A 228 2.88 -10.49 -21.27
N GLY A 229 2.26 -11.43 -20.55
CA GLY A 229 1.53 -11.17 -19.31
C GLY A 229 2.43 -10.59 -18.22
N CYS A 230 3.66 -11.08 -18.08
CA CYS A 230 4.66 -10.50 -17.17
C CYS A 230 5.01 -9.07 -17.57
N PHE A 231 5.31 -8.79 -18.86
CA PHE A 231 5.59 -7.43 -19.30
C PHE A 231 4.39 -6.49 -19.10
N TYR A 232 3.18 -7.01 -19.30
CA TYR A 232 1.96 -6.26 -19.03
C TYR A 232 1.78 -5.98 -17.53
N LEU A 233 1.85 -6.98 -16.65
CA LEU A 233 1.64 -6.80 -15.21
C LEU A 233 2.78 -6.00 -14.57
N PHE A 234 4.02 -6.46 -14.69
CA PHE A 234 5.16 -5.84 -14.02
C PHE A 234 5.63 -4.55 -14.71
N GLY A 235 5.37 -4.41 -16.01
CA GLY A 235 5.70 -3.19 -16.75
C GLY A 235 4.56 -2.18 -16.71
N PHE A 236 3.46 -2.47 -17.40
CA PHE A 236 2.36 -1.51 -17.55
C PHE A 236 1.51 -1.36 -16.29
N SER A 237 1.05 -2.46 -15.68
CA SER A 237 0.11 -2.38 -14.55
C SER A 237 0.77 -1.79 -13.30
N PHE A 238 2.00 -2.20 -12.97
CA PHE A 238 2.70 -1.67 -11.79
C PHE A 238 3.02 -0.20 -11.97
N TRP A 239 3.46 0.20 -13.16
CA TRP A 239 3.65 1.61 -13.49
C TRP A 239 2.35 2.42 -13.41
N LEU A 240 1.23 1.90 -13.94
CA LEU A 240 -0.05 2.60 -13.95
C LEU A 240 -0.59 2.86 -12.53
N PHE A 241 -0.36 1.92 -11.60
CA PHE A 241 -0.85 1.99 -10.23
C PHE A 241 0.22 2.38 -9.19
N ASP A 242 1.40 2.78 -9.65
CA ASP A 242 2.54 3.20 -8.81
C ASP A 242 2.96 2.15 -7.76
N TYR A 243 3.00 0.88 -8.19
CA TYR A 243 3.51 -0.24 -7.40
C TYR A 243 5.01 -0.48 -7.62
N PRO A 244 5.74 -0.98 -6.59
CA PRO A 244 7.18 -1.25 -6.66
C PRO A 244 7.56 -2.42 -7.58
#